data_AF-A0A6S7GQG1-F1
#
_entry.id   AF-A0A6S7GQG1-F1
#
_cell.length_a   1.000
_cell.length_b   1.000
_cell.length_c   1.000
_cell.angle_alpha   90.00
_cell.angle_beta   90.00
_cell.angle_gamma   90.00
#
_symmetry.space_group_name_H-M   'P 1'
#
loop_
_entity.id
_entity.type
_entity.pdbx_description
1 polymer ?
#
loop_
_entity_poly.entity_id
_entity_poly.type
_entity_poly.pdbx_seq_one_letter_code
_entity_poly.pdbx_strand_id
1 'polypeptide(L)'
;MVSYGGSRKRQLESGESEPKPKRKRATGGETLVYLQEKSEKEFELRKAELEIKKKEVENNREVEMTLQKQQQQQFMDFQKTIMEHAKYDELNDKAINMEAGMKKLKDENSILKRDLANTKGENDLLKIAQDELEQYGRRECVEIRGIPLVPDENTNEIVIKLASKLGIDITKTDISISHRLGTPAAGSTRSGRSFINPKTKSTQGLQSKIVENNIEITDTKTIAETFNKYFSSIGSRIVDSISSNDISPLEYMDFSIPTSFFLSPVTANEIQLEIAKLNISKTSGPFSIPTKLLKNLYCNISEPLEILYN
;
A
#
# COMPACT_ATOMS: atom_id res chain seq x y z
N MET A 1 -44.37 62.55 -55.69
CA MET A 1 -44.72 63.86 -55.11
C MET A 1 -43.44 64.44 -54.51
N VAL A 2 -43.18 65.74 -54.74
CA VAL A 2 -41.95 66.53 -54.44
C VAL A 2 -40.78 66.31 -55.42
N SER A 3 -40.18 67.28 -56.10
CA SER A 3 -40.52 68.66 -56.51
C SER A 3 -39.53 69.05 -57.62
N TYR A 4 -40.00 69.61 -58.73
CA TYR A 4 -39.18 70.19 -59.81
C TYR A 4 -38.89 71.67 -59.52
N GLY A 5 -37.73 72.15 -59.98
CA GLY A 5 -37.59 73.54 -60.46
C GLY A 5 -36.59 74.42 -59.72
N GLY A 6 -35.61 74.92 -60.48
CA GLY A 6 -34.65 75.92 -60.01
C GLY A 6 -33.78 76.50 -61.12
N SER A 7 -34.40 77.11 -62.14
CA SER A 7 -33.70 77.92 -63.14
C SER A 7 -33.26 79.26 -62.55
N ARG A 8 -31.97 79.62 -62.61
CA ARG A 8 -31.51 81.00 -62.34
C ARG A 8 -30.81 81.60 -63.55
N LYS A 9 -31.35 82.74 -63.97
CA LYS A 9 -30.88 83.64 -65.04
C LYS A 9 -29.66 84.45 -64.58
N ARG A 10 -28.88 84.87 -65.59
CA ARG A 10 -27.79 85.84 -65.59
C ARG A 10 -28.09 87.13 -64.79
N GLN A 11 -27.11 87.59 -64.03
CA GLN A 11 -26.92 89.01 -63.73
C GLN A 11 -25.65 89.50 -64.46
N LEU A 12 -25.79 90.63 -65.15
CA LEU A 12 -24.69 91.46 -65.66
C LEU A 12 -24.23 92.37 -64.53
N GLU A 13 -22.92 92.51 -64.37
CA GLU A 13 -22.29 93.60 -63.64
C GLU A 13 -21.25 94.27 -64.54
N SER A 14 -21.15 95.60 -64.40
CA SER A 14 -20.59 96.57 -65.34
C SER A 14 -19.41 97.35 -64.73
N GLY A 15 -18.33 97.54 -65.52
CA GLY A 15 -17.23 98.49 -65.28
C GLY A 15 -16.10 97.93 -64.39
N GLU A 16 -14.80 98.04 -64.68
CA GLU A 16 -14.04 98.94 -65.55
C GLU A 16 -12.97 98.20 -66.38
N SER A 17 -12.49 98.90 -67.40
CA SER A 17 -11.59 98.46 -68.47
C SER A 17 -10.10 98.44 -68.06
N GLU A 18 -9.48 97.27 -68.19
CA GLU A 18 -8.04 97.10 -68.46
C GLU A 18 -7.85 96.15 -69.65
N PRO A 19 -6.77 96.30 -70.44
CA PRO A 19 -6.76 95.95 -71.85
C PRO A 19 -6.84 94.44 -72.05
N LYS A 20 -7.87 93.98 -72.76
CA LYS A 20 -7.92 92.61 -73.29
C LYS A 20 -6.63 92.38 -74.11
N PRO A 21 -5.77 91.42 -73.75
CA PRO A 21 -4.65 91.07 -74.61
C PRO A 21 -5.24 90.65 -75.95
N LYS A 22 -4.75 91.26 -77.04
CA LYS A 22 -5.11 90.86 -78.40
C LYS A 22 -4.95 89.34 -78.48
N ARG A 23 -6.05 88.62 -78.73
CA ARG A 23 -5.97 87.22 -79.14
C ARG A 23 -5.08 87.21 -80.38
N LYS A 24 -3.82 86.80 -80.22
CA LYS A 24 -2.99 86.42 -81.37
C LYS A 24 -3.83 85.37 -82.11
N ARG A 25 -4.07 85.61 -83.40
CA ARG A 25 -4.64 84.57 -84.26
C ARG A 25 -3.60 83.45 -84.23
N ALA A 26 -3.92 82.38 -83.51
CA ALA A 26 -3.11 81.18 -83.52
C ALA A 26 -2.93 80.79 -84.98
N THR A 27 -1.68 80.77 -85.44
CA THR A 27 -1.31 80.14 -86.70
C THR A 27 -1.82 78.70 -86.67
N GLY A 28 -2.33 78.15 -87.77
CA GLY A 28 -3.00 76.83 -87.80
C GLY A 28 -2.25 75.68 -87.11
N GLY A 29 -0.92 75.79 -86.95
CA GLY A 29 -0.10 74.88 -86.15
C GLY A 29 -0.38 74.89 -84.63
N GLU A 30 -0.65 76.04 -84.00
CA GLU A 30 -0.91 76.14 -82.55
C GLU A 30 -2.25 75.48 -82.15
N THR A 31 -3.27 75.64 -83.00
CA THR A 31 -4.57 74.96 -82.83
C THR A 31 -4.47 73.45 -83.00
N LEU A 32 -3.61 72.97 -83.91
CA LEU A 32 -3.37 71.54 -84.12
C LEU A 32 -2.63 70.91 -82.93
N VAL A 33 -1.64 71.61 -82.38
CA VAL A 33 -0.93 71.16 -81.16
C VAL A 33 -1.89 71.05 -79.98
N TYR A 34 -2.78 72.04 -79.77
CA TYR A 34 -3.78 71.96 -78.71
C TYR A 34 -4.78 70.81 -78.89
N LEU A 35 -5.22 70.55 -80.13
CA LEU A 35 -6.11 69.43 -80.46
C LEU A 35 -5.42 68.08 -80.24
N GLN A 36 -4.14 67.97 -80.62
CA GLN A 36 -3.32 66.79 -80.41
C GLN A 36 -3.10 66.54 -78.91
N GLU A 37 -2.65 67.54 -78.16
CA GLU A 37 -2.49 67.45 -76.70
C GLU A 37 -3.80 67.11 -75.98
N LYS A 38 -4.94 67.65 -76.44
CA LYS A 38 -6.25 67.30 -75.87
C LYS A 38 -6.60 65.84 -76.14
N SER A 39 -6.36 65.35 -77.36
CA SER A 39 -6.61 63.96 -77.72
C SER A 39 -5.68 62.99 -77.00
N GLU A 40 -4.41 63.37 -76.78
CA GLU A 40 -3.44 62.62 -76.01
C GLU A 40 -3.82 62.57 -74.52
N LYS A 41 -4.21 63.71 -73.93
CA LYS A 41 -4.74 63.76 -72.55
C LYS A 41 -6.01 62.93 -72.37
N GLU A 42 -6.92 62.95 -73.33
CA GLU A 42 -8.15 62.14 -73.30
C GLU A 42 -7.85 60.65 -73.43
N PHE A 43 -6.87 60.28 -74.26
CA PHE A 43 -6.39 58.91 -74.39
C PHE A 43 -5.68 58.42 -73.12
N GLU A 44 -4.84 59.25 -72.50
CA GLU A 44 -4.18 58.95 -71.22
C GLU A 44 -5.19 58.82 -70.08
N LEU A 45 -6.18 59.72 -70.00
CA LEU A 45 -7.27 59.64 -69.02
C LEU A 45 -8.03 58.32 -69.17
N ARG A 46 -8.39 57.95 -70.40
CA ARG A 46 -9.10 56.70 -70.70
C ARG A 46 -8.24 55.46 -70.38
N LYS A 47 -6.93 55.52 -70.60
CA LYS A 47 -5.99 54.46 -70.23
C LYS A 47 -5.92 54.30 -68.71
N ALA A 48 -5.85 55.40 -67.96
CA ALA A 48 -5.87 55.40 -66.50
C ALA A 48 -7.20 54.88 -65.93
N GLU A 49 -8.35 55.28 -66.49
CA GLU A 49 -9.66 54.74 -66.10
C GLU A 49 -9.78 53.23 -66.30
N LEU A 50 -9.26 52.71 -67.42
CA LEU A 50 -9.25 51.29 -67.73
C LEU A 50 -8.37 50.52 -66.73
N GLU A 51 -7.27 51.12 -66.29
CA GLU A 51 -6.36 50.55 -65.31
C GLU A 51 -6.96 50.54 -63.89
N ILE A 52 -7.69 51.58 -63.51
CA ILE A 52 -8.47 51.62 -62.26
C ILE A 52 -9.55 50.53 -62.27
N LYS A 53 -10.31 50.41 -63.37
CA LYS A 53 -11.33 49.35 -63.51
C LYS A 53 -10.74 47.95 -63.45
N LYS A 54 -9.55 47.73 -64.02
CA LYS A 54 -8.85 46.44 -63.92
C LYS A 54 -8.48 46.13 -62.46
N LYS A 55 -7.91 47.10 -61.74
CA LYS A 55 -7.58 46.95 -60.30
C LYS A 55 -8.82 46.72 -59.44
N GLU A 56 -9.93 47.37 -59.76
CA GLU A 56 -11.20 47.19 -59.05
C GLU A 56 -11.78 45.78 -59.25
N VAL A 57 -11.74 45.27 -60.49
CA VAL A 57 -12.15 43.89 -60.79
C VAL A 57 -11.24 42.87 -60.12
N GLU A 58 -9.93 43.13 -60.09
CA GLU A 58 -8.95 42.26 -59.43
C GLU A 58 -9.15 42.23 -57.91
N ASN A 59 -9.33 43.39 -57.28
CA ASN A 59 -9.69 43.50 -55.86
C ASN A 59 -11.00 42.79 -55.54
N ASN A 60 -12.05 42.96 -56.37
CA ASN A 60 -13.32 42.28 -56.16
C ASN A 60 -13.17 40.76 -56.26
N ARG A 61 -12.33 40.27 -57.18
CA ARG A 61 -12.03 38.84 -57.32
C ARG A 61 -11.24 38.29 -56.13
N GLU A 62 -10.32 39.07 -55.58
CA GLU A 62 -9.60 38.70 -54.35
C GLU A 62 -10.53 38.64 -53.14
N VAL A 63 -11.43 39.61 -52.98
CA VAL A 63 -12.45 39.60 -51.92
C VAL A 63 -13.37 38.38 -52.03
N GLU A 64 -13.80 38.02 -53.23
CA GLU A 64 -14.63 36.84 -53.45
C GLU A 64 -13.87 35.54 -53.17
N MET A 65 -12.60 35.45 -53.59
CA MET A 65 -11.74 34.31 -53.33
C MET A 65 -11.45 34.14 -51.82
N THR A 66 -11.18 35.24 -51.11
CA THR A 66 -10.96 35.21 -49.66
C THR A 66 -12.23 34.83 -48.90
N LEU A 67 -13.38 35.34 -49.30
CA LEU A 67 -14.67 34.98 -48.70
C LEU A 67 -14.98 33.48 -48.92
N GLN A 68 -14.77 32.97 -50.13
CA GLN A 68 -14.97 31.55 -50.42
C GLN A 68 -14.01 30.67 -49.61
N LYS A 69 -12.75 31.08 -49.49
CA LYS A 69 -11.75 30.39 -48.66
C LYS A 69 -12.15 30.41 -47.18
N GLN A 70 -12.68 31.53 -46.68
CA GLN A 70 -13.17 31.63 -45.30
C GLN A 70 -14.36 30.69 -45.05
N GLN A 71 -15.32 30.62 -45.97
CA GLN A 71 -16.46 29.71 -45.87
C GLN A 71 -16.02 28.23 -45.88
N GLN A 72 -15.07 27.87 -46.74
CA GLN A 72 -14.50 26.51 -46.76
C GLN A 72 -13.79 26.18 -45.45
N GLN A 73 -13.01 27.12 -44.90
CA GLN A 73 -12.34 26.93 -43.62
C GLN A 73 -13.35 26.71 -42.48
N GLN A 74 -14.40 27.54 -42.42
CA GLN A 74 -15.46 27.40 -41.42
C GLN A 74 -16.17 26.03 -41.51
N PHE A 75 -16.39 25.53 -42.73
CA PHE A 75 -16.98 24.20 -42.90
C PHE A 75 -16.06 23.08 -42.40
N MET A 76 -14.76 23.16 -42.70
CA MET A 76 -13.77 22.19 -42.21
C MET A 76 -13.66 22.22 -40.68
N ASP A 77 -13.65 23.40 -40.07
CA ASP A 77 -13.61 23.57 -38.62
C ASP A 77 -14.87 23.00 -37.95
N PHE A 78 -16.04 23.20 -38.56
CA PHE A 78 -17.29 22.61 -38.10
C PHE A 78 -17.29 21.09 -38.18
N GLN A 79 -16.84 20.51 -39.30
CA GLN A 79 -16.70 19.06 -39.45
C GLN A 79 -15.72 18.48 -38.42
N LYS A 80 -14.60 19.16 -38.19
CA LYS A 80 -13.61 18.77 -37.18
C LYS A 80 -14.21 18.74 -35.78
N THR A 81 -14.97 19.78 -35.43
CA THR A 81 -15.64 19.90 -34.13
C THR A 81 -16.63 18.75 -33.89
N ILE A 82 -17.44 18.40 -34.89
CA ILE A 82 -18.36 17.25 -34.79
C ILE A 82 -17.61 15.94 -34.55
N MET A 83 -16.52 15.72 -35.29
CA MET A 83 -15.71 14.51 -35.15
C MET A 83 -15.05 14.42 -33.76
N GLU A 84 -14.58 15.55 -33.22
CA GLU A 84 -14.04 15.63 -31.87
C GLU A 84 -15.09 15.31 -30.81
N HIS A 85 -16.32 15.81 -30.95
CA HIS A 85 -17.43 15.46 -30.05
C HIS A 85 -17.78 13.96 -30.09
N ALA A 86 -17.90 13.37 -31.27
CA ALA A 86 -18.17 11.94 -31.40
C ALA A 86 -17.09 11.08 -30.73
N LYS A 87 -15.82 11.48 -30.86
CA LYS A 87 -14.70 10.81 -30.19
C LYS A 87 -14.75 10.98 -28.67
N TYR A 88 -15.20 12.14 -28.19
CA TYR A 88 -15.37 12.39 -26.75
C TYR A 88 -16.46 11.47 -26.15
N ASP A 89 -17.57 11.29 -26.85
CA ASP A 89 -18.66 10.41 -26.40
C ASP A 89 -18.18 8.95 -26.29
N GLU A 90 -17.45 8.44 -27.30
CA GLU A 90 -16.86 7.10 -27.24
C GLU A 90 -15.87 6.92 -26.07
N LEU A 91 -15.07 7.95 -25.78
CA LEU A 91 -14.16 7.94 -24.64
C LEU A 91 -14.91 7.95 -23.31
N ASN A 92 -15.99 8.71 -23.22
CA ASN A 92 -16.84 8.78 -22.05
C ASN A 92 -17.52 7.42 -21.76
N ASP A 93 -18.03 6.74 -22.79
CA ASP A 93 -18.62 5.41 -22.65
C ASP A 93 -17.58 4.37 -22.17
N LYS A 94 -16.35 4.44 -22.70
CA LYS A 94 -15.26 3.59 -22.23
C LYS A 94 -14.90 3.88 -20.78
N ALA A 95 -14.89 5.15 -20.36
CA ALA A 95 -14.62 5.55 -18.99
C ALA A 95 -15.68 5.01 -18.01
N ILE A 96 -16.97 5.12 -18.36
CA ILE A 96 -18.09 4.59 -17.56
C ILE A 96 -17.97 3.07 -17.40
N ASN A 97 -17.69 2.35 -18.50
CA ASN A 97 -17.51 0.90 -18.46
C ASN A 97 -16.30 0.48 -17.62
N MET A 98 -15.19 1.22 -17.72
CA MET A 98 -13.99 0.98 -16.92
C MET A 98 -14.26 1.23 -15.43
N GLU A 99 -14.98 2.29 -15.09
CA GLU A 99 -15.36 2.59 -13.70
C GLU A 99 -16.26 1.51 -13.11
N ALA A 100 -17.23 1.02 -13.89
CA ALA A 100 -18.07 -0.11 -13.47
C ALA A 100 -17.25 -1.39 -13.23
N GLY A 101 -16.25 -1.67 -14.07
CA GLY A 101 -15.32 -2.79 -13.87
C GLY A 101 -14.47 -2.63 -12.62
N MET A 102 -13.91 -1.43 -12.39
CA MET A 102 -13.11 -1.11 -11.20
C MET A 102 -13.91 -1.26 -9.91
N LYS A 103 -15.20 -0.88 -9.92
CA LYS A 103 -16.09 -1.06 -8.78
C LYS A 103 -16.28 -2.55 -8.46
N LYS A 104 -16.58 -3.39 -9.46
CA LYS A 104 -16.72 -4.84 -9.27
C LYS A 104 -15.45 -5.48 -8.71
N LEU A 105 -14.29 -5.15 -9.29
CA LEU A 105 -12.97 -5.61 -8.82
C LEU A 105 -12.69 -5.18 -7.38
N LYS A 106 -13.11 -3.98 -6.98
CA LYS A 106 -12.97 -3.48 -5.61
C LYS A 106 -13.86 -4.25 -4.64
N ASP A 107 -15.10 -4.51 -5.04
CA ASP A 107 -16.07 -5.27 -4.24
C ASP A 107 -15.59 -6.72 -4.04
N GLU A 108 -15.15 -7.39 -5.11
CA GLU A 108 -14.56 -8.74 -5.05
C GLU A 108 -13.30 -8.79 -4.15
N ASN A 109 -12.40 -7.81 -4.27
CA ASN A 109 -11.24 -7.72 -3.39
C ASN A 109 -11.60 -7.53 -1.92
N SER A 110 -12.71 -6.84 -1.64
CA SER A 110 -13.20 -6.67 -0.26
C SER A 110 -13.71 -8.00 0.32
N ILE A 111 -14.40 -8.79 -0.51
CA ILE A 111 -14.91 -10.12 -0.14
C ILE A 111 -13.75 -11.10 0.06
N LEU A 112 -12.83 -11.17 -0.90
CA LEU A 112 -11.65 -12.06 -0.83
C LEU A 112 -10.80 -11.79 0.41
N LYS A 113 -10.62 -10.51 0.79
CA LYS A 113 -9.91 -10.15 2.03
C LYS A 113 -10.63 -10.65 3.28
N ARG A 114 -11.97 -10.62 3.28
CA ARG A 114 -12.79 -11.13 4.38
C ARG A 114 -12.67 -12.65 4.50
N ASP A 115 -12.78 -13.36 3.38
CA ASP A 115 -12.67 -14.81 3.36
C ASP A 115 -11.28 -15.28 3.79
N LEU A 116 -10.23 -14.58 3.32
CA LEU A 116 -8.86 -14.82 3.77
C LEU A 116 -8.71 -14.70 5.29
N ALA A 117 -9.33 -13.68 5.89
CA ALA A 117 -9.30 -13.49 7.35
C ALA A 117 -10.04 -14.61 8.08
N ASN A 118 -11.20 -15.04 7.57
CA ASN A 118 -11.98 -16.14 8.14
C ASN A 118 -11.22 -17.47 8.08
N THR A 119 -10.70 -17.84 6.91
CA THR A 119 -9.93 -19.08 6.73
C THR A 119 -8.65 -19.09 7.55
N LYS A 120 -8.01 -17.92 7.75
CA LYS A 120 -6.86 -17.81 8.63
C LYS A 120 -7.26 -18.07 10.09
N GLY A 121 -8.37 -17.49 10.55
CA GLY A 121 -8.90 -17.74 11.89
C GLY A 121 -9.24 -19.21 12.13
N GLU A 122 -9.90 -19.86 11.16
CA GLU A 122 -10.20 -21.30 11.22
C GLU A 122 -8.92 -22.15 11.30
N ASN A 123 -7.90 -21.81 10.51
CA ASN A 123 -6.62 -22.51 10.57
C ASN A 123 -5.92 -22.37 11.93
N ASP A 124 -6.00 -21.20 12.55
CA ASP A 124 -5.39 -20.99 13.86
C ASP A 124 -6.15 -21.80 14.94
N LEU A 125 -7.48 -21.87 14.86
CA LEU A 125 -8.28 -22.74 15.74
C LEU A 125 -7.98 -24.23 15.52
N LEU A 126 -7.85 -24.67 14.27
CA LEU A 126 -7.50 -26.05 13.94
C LEU A 126 -6.12 -26.45 14.46
N LYS A 127 -5.14 -25.53 14.41
CA LYS A 127 -3.81 -25.76 15.00
C LYS A 127 -3.89 -25.95 16.51
N ILE A 128 -4.65 -25.09 17.20
CA ILE A 128 -4.84 -25.22 18.65
C ILE A 128 -5.48 -26.59 18.96
N ALA A 129 -6.54 -26.96 18.24
CA ALA A 129 -7.19 -28.25 18.43
C ALA A 129 -6.25 -29.44 18.12
N GLN A 130 -5.40 -29.33 17.11
CA GLN A 130 -4.39 -30.35 16.81
C GLN A 130 -3.35 -30.46 17.93
N ASP A 131 -2.84 -29.34 18.43
CA ASP A 131 -1.89 -29.31 19.53
C ASP A 131 -2.49 -29.93 20.80
N GLU A 132 -3.76 -29.62 21.10
CA GLU A 132 -4.49 -30.23 22.22
C GLU A 132 -4.67 -31.74 22.05
N LEU A 133 -5.03 -32.21 20.85
CA LEU A 133 -5.14 -33.65 20.56
C LEU A 133 -3.80 -34.36 20.67
N GLU A 134 -2.71 -33.74 20.18
CA GLU A 134 -1.37 -34.26 20.33
C GLU A 134 -0.91 -34.32 21.79
N GLN A 135 -1.22 -33.27 22.58
CA GLN A 135 -0.96 -33.26 24.01
C GLN A 135 -1.76 -34.35 24.74
N TYR A 136 -3.03 -34.54 24.38
CA TYR A 136 -3.88 -35.59 24.94
C TYR A 136 -3.30 -36.97 24.64
N GLY A 137 -2.86 -37.21 23.41
CA GLY A 137 -2.22 -38.47 23.01
C GLY A 137 -0.87 -38.74 23.71
N ARG A 138 -0.16 -37.68 24.13
CA ARG A 138 1.14 -37.80 24.84
C ARG A 138 1.03 -37.67 26.36
N ARG A 139 -0.18 -37.50 26.91
CA ARG A 139 -0.42 -37.29 28.34
C ARG A 139 0.19 -38.39 29.21
N GLU A 140 0.14 -39.62 28.74
CA GLU A 140 0.68 -40.77 29.47
C GLU A 140 2.17 -40.96 29.19
N CYS A 141 2.73 -40.30 28.19
CA CYS A 141 4.08 -40.59 27.73
C CYS A 141 5.17 -39.88 28.55
N VAL A 142 6.27 -40.60 28.81
CA VAL A 142 7.43 -40.10 29.54
C VAL A 142 8.66 -40.13 28.65
N GLU A 143 9.37 -39.00 28.56
CA GLU A 143 10.66 -38.91 27.88
C GLU A 143 11.80 -39.07 28.90
N ILE A 144 12.65 -40.08 28.70
CA ILE A 144 13.86 -40.31 29.49
C ILE A 144 15.08 -39.88 28.67
N ARG A 145 15.92 -39.05 29.28
CA ARG A 145 17.18 -38.56 28.70
C ARG A 145 18.38 -39.00 29.54
N GLY A 146 19.57 -38.96 28.97
CA GLY A 146 20.82 -39.26 29.68
C GLY A 146 21.27 -40.73 29.61
N ILE A 147 20.53 -41.60 28.90
CA ILE A 147 20.86 -43.02 28.84
C ILE A 147 21.75 -43.29 27.61
N PRO A 148 22.96 -43.84 27.78
CA PRO A 148 23.84 -44.24 26.68
C PRO A 148 23.18 -45.28 25.78
N LEU A 149 23.51 -45.22 24.48
CA LEU A 149 23.03 -46.20 23.50
C LEU A 149 23.91 -47.46 23.58
N VAL A 150 23.28 -48.63 23.72
CA VAL A 150 23.96 -49.92 23.68
C VAL A 150 23.42 -50.73 22.50
N PRO A 151 24.27 -51.42 21.71
CA PRO A 151 23.81 -52.33 20.66
C PRO A 151 22.93 -53.45 21.25
N ASP A 152 21.86 -53.84 20.55
CA ASP A 152 20.91 -54.88 20.98
C ASP A 152 20.31 -54.67 22.38
N GLU A 153 20.03 -53.41 22.73
CA GLU A 153 19.43 -53.07 24.02
C GLU A 153 17.92 -53.39 24.08
N ASN A 154 17.48 -53.85 25.25
CA ASN A 154 16.06 -53.97 25.58
C ASN A 154 15.60 -52.75 26.38
N THR A 155 14.88 -51.84 25.72
CA THR A 155 14.41 -50.59 26.32
C THR A 155 13.51 -50.82 27.54
N ASN A 156 12.69 -51.88 27.56
CA ASN A 156 11.83 -52.19 28.72
C ASN A 156 12.64 -52.48 29.98
N GLU A 157 13.74 -53.23 29.86
CA GLU A 157 14.59 -53.58 31.00
C GLU A 157 15.34 -52.37 31.55
N ILE A 158 15.79 -51.48 30.67
CA ILE A 158 16.42 -50.21 31.03
C ILE A 158 15.46 -49.37 31.88
N VAL A 159 14.20 -49.30 31.47
CA VAL A 159 13.15 -48.54 32.16
C VAL A 159 12.87 -49.13 33.54
N ILE A 160 12.72 -50.45 33.65
CA ILE A 160 12.49 -51.13 34.94
C ILE A 160 13.69 -50.90 35.88
N LYS A 161 14.93 -51.06 35.39
CA LYS A 161 16.15 -50.82 36.18
C LYS A 161 16.25 -49.36 36.64
N LEU A 162 15.86 -48.41 35.80
CA LEU A 162 15.83 -46.99 36.15
C LEU A 162 14.77 -46.71 37.23
N ALA A 163 13.56 -47.25 37.06
CA ALA A 163 12.46 -47.09 37.99
C ALA A 163 12.79 -47.65 39.38
N SER A 164 13.38 -48.85 39.46
CA SER A 164 13.83 -49.43 40.72
C SER A 164 14.86 -48.56 41.44
N LYS A 165 15.78 -47.91 40.70
CA LYS A 165 16.74 -46.95 41.28
C LYS A 165 16.09 -45.69 41.83
N LEU A 166 14.93 -45.31 41.29
CA LEU A 166 14.13 -44.18 41.77
C LEU A 166 13.14 -44.56 42.88
N GLY A 167 13.11 -45.84 43.29
CA GLY A 167 12.15 -46.35 44.29
C GLY A 167 10.73 -46.49 43.76
N ILE A 168 10.55 -46.61 42.44
CA ILE A 168 9.25 -46.78 41.79
C ILE A 168 9.14 -48.22 41.28
N ASP A 169 8.14 -48.94 41.78
CA ASP A 169 7.86 -50.30 41.32
C ASP A 169 7.08 -50.27 40.00
N ILE A 170 7.80 -50.50 38.90
CA ILE A 170 7.24 -50.62 37.54
C ILE A 170 7.46 -52.04 37.05
N THR A 171 6.40 -52.67 36.57
CA THR A 171 6.45 -54.00 35.95
C THR A 171 6.36 -53.91 34.43
N LYS A 172 6.75 -54.97 33.72
CA LYS A 172 6.71 -55.01 32.25
C LYS A 172 5.29 -54.85 31.68
N THR A 173 4.25 -55.15 32.47
CA THR A 173 2.85 -54.96 32.07
C THR A 173 2.40 -53.50 32.11
N ASP A 174 3.10 -52.67 32.90
CA ASP A 174 2.80 -51.24 33.04
C ASP A 174 3.39 -50.42 31.89
N ILE A 175 4.20 -51.04 31.03
CA ILE A 175 4.80 -50.41 29.84
C ILE A 175 4.02 -50.88 28.61
N SER A 176 3.41 -49.93 27.89
CA SER A 176 2.71 -50.20 26.64
C SER A 176 3.69 -50.31 25.48
N ILE A 177 4.49 -49.27 25.30
CA ILE A 177 5.49 -49.18 24.24
C ILE A 177 6.70 -48.48 24.83
N SER A 178 7.90 -49.06 24.64
CA SER A 178 9.16 -48.37 24.87
C SER A 178 10.01 -48.41 23.61
N HIS A 179 10.56 -47.26 23.24
CA HIS A 179 11.47 -47.15 22.10
C HIS A 179 12.40 -45.94 22.26
N ARG A 180 13.46 -45.88 21.46
CA ARG A 180 14.32 -44.69 21.35
C ARG A 180 13.69 -43.67 20.40
N LEU A 181 13.86 -42.39 20.71
CA LEU A 181 13.44 -41.27 19.88
C LEU A 181 14.62 -40.71 19.08
N GLY A 182 14.38 -40.51 17.78
CA GLY A 182 15.33 -39.94 16.84
C GLY A 182 16.18 -40.99 16.12
N THR A 183 16.49 -40.73 14.86
CA THR A 183 17.39 -41.57 14.06
C THR A 183 18.83 -41.35 14.53
N PRO A 184 19.63 -42.40 14.74
CA PRO A 184 21.04 -42.23 15.04
C PRO A 184 21.73 -41.59 13.83
N ALA A 185 22.06 -40.29 13.92
CA ALA A 185 22.90 -39.64 12.93
C ALA A 185 24.31 -40.25 13.03
N ALA A 186 24.85 -40.71 11.89
CA ALA A 186 26.17 -41.34 11.81
C ALA A 186 27.23 -40.46 12.49
N GLY A 187 27.91 -41.01 13.50
CA GLY A 187 29.03 -40.36 14.19
C GLY A 187 28.69 -39.55 15.46
N SER A 188 27.44 -39.55 15.92
CA SER A 188 27.07 -38.83 17.15
C SER A 188 26.96 -39.76 18.36
N THR A 189 27.88 -39.66 19.32
CA THR A 189 27.75 -40.21 20.69
C THR A 189 26.66 -39.45 21.46
N ARG A 190 25.40 -39.56 21.03
CA ARG A 190 24.29 -38.89 21.70
C ARG A 190 23.59 -39.87 22.62
N SER A 191 23.61 -39.53 23.91
CA SER A 191 22.67 -40.02 24.92
C SER A 191 21.28 -40.14 24.31
N GLY A 192 20.77 -41.36 24.18
CA GLY A 192 19.48 -41.64 23.56
C GLY A 192 18.35 -41.01 24.34
N ARG A 193 17.37 -40.44 23.63
CA ARG A 193 16.05 -40.12 24.19
C ARG A 193 15.23 -41.40 24.13
N SER A 194 14.58 -41.80 25.21
CA SER A 194 13.64 -42.94 25.19
C SER A 194 12.25 -42.46 25.53
N PHE A 195 11.26 -42.91 24.76
CA PHE A 195 9.85 -42.67 25.04
C PHE A 195 9.26 -43.92 25.67
N ILE A 196 8.57 -43.74 26.78
CA ILE A 196 7.73 -44.76 27.39
C ILE A 196 6.30 -44.29 27.26
N ASN A 197 5.45 -45.15 26.73
CA ASN A 197 4.03 -45.03 26.95
C ASN A 197 3.67 -46.09 28.03
N PRO A 198 3.19 -45.71 29.22
CA PRO A 198 2.65 -46.64 30.20
C PRO A 198 1.35 -47.27 29.67
N LYS A 199 1.01 -48.49 30.09
CA LYS A 199 -0.39 -48.96 30.04
C LYS A 199 -1.03 -48.50 31.33
N THR A 200 -1.87 -47.48 31.29
CA THR A 200 -2.73 -47.24 32.43
C THR A 200 -3.85 -48.28 32.42
N LYS A 201 -4.00 -48.99 33.54
CA LYS A 201 -5.34 -49.41 33.93
C LYS A 201 -6.13 -48.11 34.13
N SER A 202 -7.21 -47.97 33.37
CA SER A 202 -8.37 -47.09 33.63
C SER A 202 -8.23 -46.25 34.89
N THR A 203 -7.99 -44.95 34.73
CA THR A 203 -8.52 -43.85 35.56
C THR A 203 -8.79 -44.17 37.04
N GLN A 204 -7.89 -44.84 37.75
CA GLN A 204 -7.94 -45.03 39.19
C GLN A 204 -6.80 -44.19 39.77
N GLY A 205 -7.03 -42.88 39.84
CA GLY A 205 -6.00 -41.96 40.30
C GLY A 205 -6.31 -40.48 40.10
N LEU A 206 -7.39 -40.11 39.38
CA LEU A 206 -7.93 -38.76 39.55
C LEU A 206 -8.59 -38.70 40.93
N GLN A 207 -8.23 -37.68 41.72
CA GLN A 207 -8.92 -37.37 42.96
C GLN A 207 -10.38 -37.05 42.65
N SER A 208 -11.25 -38.06 42.74
CA SER A 208 -12.70 -37.93 42.63
C SER A 208 -13.33 -37.65 43.99
N LYS A 209 -12.60 -36.93 44.86
CA LYS A 209 -12.98 -36.67 46.24
C LYS A 209 -12.60 -35.25 46.64
N ILE A 210 -13.57 -34.46 47.09
CA ILE A 210 -13.34 -33.17 47.73
C ILE A 210 -13.89 -33.26 49.16
N VAL A 211 -13.17 -32.71 50.14
CA VAL A 211 -13.61 -32.63 51.53
C VAL A 211 -14.06 -31.21 51.83
N GLU A 212 -15.36 -31.03 52.09
CA GLU A 212 -15.93 -29.76 52.53
C GLU A 212 -16.58 -29.99 53.92
N ASN A 213 -16.20 -29.22 54.94
CA ASN A 213 -16.71 -29.34 56.32
C ASN A 213 -16.63 -30.76 56.93
N ASN A 214 -15.52 -31.48 56.70
CA ASN A 214 -15.30 -32.87 57.11
C ASN A 214 -16.25 -33.90 56.47
N ILE A 215 -16.97 -33.54 55.40
CA ILE A 215 -17.79 -34.47 54.62
C ILE A 215 -17.04 -34.80 53.32
N GLU A 216 -16.83 -36.09 53.07
CA GLU A 216 -16.25 -36.57 51.81
C GLU A 216 -17.31 -36.56 50.70
N ILE A 217 -17.12 -35.68 49.72
CA ILE A 217 -17.96 -35.60 48.53
C ILE A 217 -17.29 -36.38 47.41
N THR A 218 -17.98 -37.39 46.89
CA THR A 218 -17.47 -38.31 45.86
C THR A 218 -18.25 -38.28 44.55
N ASP A 219 -19.43 -37.66 44.56
CA ASP A 219 -20.26 -37.54 43.37
C ASP A 219 -19.79 -36.40 42.46
N THR A 220 -19.72 -36.68 41.17
CA THR A 220 -19.14 -35.77 40.16
C THR A 220 -19.89 -34.45 40.02
N LYS A 221 -21.22 -34.47 40.14
CA LYS A 221 -22.05 -33.27 40.00
C LYS A 221 -21.92 -32.37 41.22
N THR A 222 -22.01 -32.95 42.41
CA THR A 222 -21.81 -32.23 43.67
C THR A 222 -20.39 -31.67 43.81
N ILE A 223 -19.37 -32.39 43.33
CA ILE A 223 -17.99 -31.88 43.23
C ILE A 223 -17.95 -30.60 42.38
N ALA A 224 -18.56 -30.60 41.19
CA ALA A 224 -18.56 -29.42 40.32
C ALA A 224 -19.32 -28.24 40.94
N GLU A 225 -20.45 -28.50 41.60
CA GLU A 225 -21.24 -27.48 42.30
C GLU A 225 -20.47 -26.87 43.49
N THR A 226 -19.86 -27.70 44.34
CA THR A 226 -19.01 -27.26 45.45
C THR A 226 -17.80 -26.47 44.95
N PHE A 227 -17.12 -26.95 43.89
CA PHE A 227 -15.98 -26.27 43.31
C PHE A 227 -16.36 -24.88 42.76
N ASN A 228 -17.44 -24.79 42.00
CA ASN A 228 -17.94 -23.52 41.47
C ASN A 228 -18.34 -22.55 42.58
N LYS A 229 -18.98 -23.05 43.65
CA LYS A 229 -19.36 -22.25 44.82
C LYS A 229 -18.13 -21.71 45.58
N TYR A 230 -17.07 -22.52 45.69
CA TYR A 230 -15.83 -22.09 46.33
C TYR A 230 -15.18 -20.94 45.54
N PHE A 231 -14.93 -21.12 44.25
CA PHE A 231 -14.22 -20.11 43.44
C PHE A 231 -15.06 -18.86 43.14
N SER A 232 -16.39 -18.96 43.16
CA SER A 232 -17.26 -17.78 43.05
C SER A 232 -17.31 -16.94 44.34
N SER A 233 -17.03 -17.54 45.50
CA SER A 233 -17.12 -16.85 46.81
C SER A 233 -15.76 -16.57 47.47
N ILE A 234 -14.66 -17.11 46.94
CA ILE A 234 -13.33 -16.89 47.53
C ILE A 234 -12.90 -15.43 47.43
N GLY A 235 -13.27 -14.73 46.36
CA GLY A 235 -12.94 -13.32 46.16
C GLY A 235 -13.53 -12.43 47.25
N SER A 236 -14.81 -12.60 47.59
CA SER A 236 -15.44 -11.81 48.67
C SER A 236 -14.83 -12.14 50.04
N ARG A 237 -14.53 -13.42 50.31
CA ARG A 237 -13.87 -13.83 51.56
C ARG A 237 -12.48 -13.25 51.73
N ILE A 238 -11.70 -13.18 50.64
CA ILE A 238 -10.36 -12.58 50.67
C ILE A 238 -10.49 -11.07 50.91
N VAL A 239 -11.42 -10.39 50.23
CA VAL A 239 -11.66 -8.95 50.44
C VAL A 239 -12.02 -8.67 51.91
N ASP A 240 -12.89 -9.47 52.52
CA ASP A 240 -13.25 -9.33 53.94
C ASP A 240 -12.06 -9.56 54.89
N SER A 241 -11.07 -10.35 54.47
CA SER A 241 -9.85 -10.65 55.25
C SER A 241 -8.73 -9.62 55.09
N ILE A 242 -8.79 -8.79 54.05
CA ILE A 242 -7.81 -7.73 53.83
C ILE A 242 -8.23 -6.56 54.73
N SER A 243 -7.37 -6.19 55.68
CA SER A 243 -7.57 -4.98 56.49
C SER A 243 -7.67 -3.77 55.55
N SER A 244 -8.83 -3.11 55.55
CA SER A 244 -9.10 -1.90 54.78
C SER A 244 -8.33 -0.71 55.37
N ASN A 245 -7.02 -0.70 55.13
CA ASN A 245 -6.15 0.42 55.46
C ASN A 245 -6.14 1.37 54.25
N ASP A 246 -6.49 2.63 54.47
CA ASP A 246 -6.46 3.70 53.46
C ASP A 246 -5.03 4.25 53.27
N ILE A 247 -4.07 3.34 53.10
CA ILE A 247 -2.66 3.69 52.88
C ILE A 247 -2.50 3.99 51.40
N SER A 248 -2.06 5.20 51.09
CA SER A 248 -1.73 5.58 49.72
C SER A 248 -0.68 4.62 49.16
N PRO A 249 -0.87 4.05 47.95
CA PRO A 249 0.13 3.20 47.31
C PRO A 249 1.52 3.84 47.19
N LEU A 250 1.58 5.18 47.24
CA LEU A 250 2.80 5.96 47.21
C LEU A 250 3.65 5.80 48.48
N GLU A 251 3.06 5.47 49.63
CA GLU A 251 3.82 5.22 50.87
C GLU A 251 4.63 3.92 50.82
N TYR A 252 4.29 2.99 49.92
CA TYR A 252 5.08 1.78 49.67
C TYR A 252 6.21 2.01 48.65
N MET A 253 6.27 3.17 48.00
CA MET A 253 7.32 3.48 47.03
C MET A 253 8.48 4.18 47.74
N ASP A 254 9.54 3.42 48.02
CA ASP A 254 10.79 3.94 48.53
C ASP A 254 11.52 4.76 47.43
N PHE A 255 11.50 6.08 47.59
CA PHE A 255 12.23 7.10 46.82
C PHE A 255 11.77 7.37 45.38
N SER A 256 11.89 8.65 44.99
CA SER A 256 11.69 9.10 43.61
C SER A 256 12.77 8.51 42.71
N ILE A 257 12.36 7.68 41.76
CA ILE A 257 13.24 7.16 40.72
C ILE A 257 13.83 8.37 39.97
N PRO A 258 15.16 8.50 39.85
CA PRO A 258 15.78 9.65 39.19
C PRO A 258 15.24 9.79 37.77
N THR A 259 14.84 11.01 37.39
CA THR A 259 14.24 11.36 36.09
C THR A 259 15.24 11.36 34.93
N SER A 260 16.46 10.86 35.15
CA SER A 260 17.54 10.83 34.18
C SER A 260 18.14 9.44 34.13
N PHE A 261 18.27 8.92 32.91
CA PHE A 261 18.86 7.62 32.61
C PHE A 261 20.03 7.85 31.66
N PHE A 262 21.22 7.46 32.09
CA PHE A 262 22.45 7.56 31.30
C PHE A 262 22.88 6.16 30.88
N LEU A 263 23.10 5.96 29.59
CA LEU A 263 23.72 4.75 29.05
C LEU A 263 25.23 4.94 28.97
N SER A 264 25.97 3.89 29.31
CA SER A 264 27.41 3.85 29.06
C SER A 264 27.66 3.69 27.56
N PRO A 265 28.70 4.34 26.99
CA PRO A 265 29.05 4.17 25.60
C PRO A 265 29.43 2.71 25.33
N VAL A 266 29.06 2.21 24.15
CA VAL A 266 29.29 0.82 23.75
C VAL A 266 30.74 0.65 23.33
N THR A 267 31.43 -0.38 23.84
CA THR A 267 32.82 -0.66 23.47
C THR A 267 32.93 -1.75 22.40
N ALA A 268 34.00 -1.75 21.59
CA ALA A 268 34.23 -2.79 20.59
C ALA A 268 34.31 -4.19 21.25
N ASN A 269 34.88 -4.29 22.44
CA ASN A 269 34.95 -5.56 23.18
C ASN A 269 33.56 -6.11 23.53
N GLU A 270 32.63 -5.25 23.95
CA GLU A 270 31.25 -5.66 24.23
C GLU A 270 30.56 -6.14 22.95
N ILE A 271 30.74 -5.44 21.84
CA ILE A 271 30.18 -5.83 20.54
C ILE A 271 30.72 -7.19 20.11
N GLN A 272 32.02 -7.44 20.28
CA GLN A 272 32.63 -8.74 19.97
C GLN A 272 32.02 -9.87 20.82
N LEU A 273 31.83 -9.64 22.12
CA LEU A 273 31.23 -10.61 23.03
C LEU A 273 29.76 -10.88 22.68
N GLU A 274 29.00 -9.85 22.30
CA GLU A 274 27.60 -10.03 21.87
C GLU A 274 27.50 -10.80 20.56
N ILE A 275 28.35 -10.51 19.56
CA ILE A 275 28.40 -11.28 18.31
C ILE A 275 28.77 -12.75 18.59
N ALA A 276 29.67 -13.00 19.55
CA ALA A 276 30.08 -14.35 19.93
C ALA A 276 28.91 -15.16 20.55
N LYS A 277 28.00 -14.52 21.30
CA LYS A 277 26.82 -15.15 21.91
C LYS A 277 25.75 -15.56 20.89
N LEU A 278 25.73 -14.97 19.69
CA LEU A 278 24.71 -15.26 18.69
C LEU A 278 24.70 -16.74 18.28
N ASN A 279 23.51 -17.33 18.14
CA ASN A 279 23.39 -18.72 17.73
C ASN A 279 23.53 -18.87 16.20
N ILE A 280 24.48 -19.70 15.77
CA ILE A 280 24.79 -19.96 14.36
C ILE A 280 23.64 -20.69 13.64
N SER A 281 22.83 -21.47 14.37
CA SER A 281 21.73 -22.26 13.81
C SER A 281 20.44 -21.47 13.61
N LYS A 282 20.42 -20.17 13.94
CA LYS A 282 19.27 -19.30 13.74
C LYS A 282 19.31 -18.71 12.34
N THR A 283 18.19 -18.80 11.63
CA THR A 283 18.04 -18.26 10.28
C THR A 283 18.08 -16.74 10.32
N SER A 284 18.92 -16.14 9.48
CA SER A 284 18.90 -14.69 9.22
C SER A 284 17.74 -14.34 8.29
N GLY A 285 17.07 -13.20 8.55
CA GLY A 285 15.97 -12.73 7.71
C GLY A 285 16.41 -12.24 6.32
N PRO A 286 15.47 -11.94 5.42
CA PRO A 286 15.80 -11.29 4.15
C PRO A 286 16.52 -9.96 4.42
N PHE A 287 17.60 -9.69 3.69
CA PHE A 287 18.51 -8.54 3.86
C PHE A 287 19.35 -8.49 5.16
N SER A 288 19.41 -9.60 5.92
CA SER A 288 20.27 -9.70 7.11
C SER A 288 21.61 -10.38 6.81
N ILE A 289 22.65 -10.04 7.57
CA ILE A 289 23.95 -10.72 7.49
C ILE A 289 23.84 -12.09 8.20
N PRO A 290 24.29 -13.20 7.59
CA PRO A 290 24.35 -14.50 8.26
C PRO A 290 25.18 -14.46 9.54
N THR A 291 24.69 -15.04 10.64
CA THR A 291 25.40 -15.12 11.93
C THR A 291 26.77 -15.82 11.81
N LYS A 292 26.89 -16.78 10.90
CA LYS A 292 28.17 -17.43 10.58
C LYS A 292 29.18 -16.44 10.00
N LEU A 293 28.75 -15.50 9.16
CA LEU A 293 29.60 -14.49 8.57
C LEU A 293 29.97 -13.41 9.60
N LEU A 294 29.01 -12.97 10.42
CA LEU A 294 29.24 -12.04 11.53
C LEU A 294 30.33 -12.57 12.49
N LYS A 295 30.27 -13.85 12.85
CA LYS A 295 31.29 -14.48 13.71
C LYS A 295 32.68 -14.63 13.07
N ASN A 296 32.78 -14.55 11.75
CA ASN A 296 34.08 -14.57 11.07
C ASN A 296 34.70 -13.17 10.99
N LEU A 297 33.87 -12.13 10.97
CA LEU A 297 34.29 -10.74 10.76
C LEU A 297 34.28 -9.90 12.04
N TYR A 298 33.90 -10.48 13.19
CA TYR A 298 33.61 -9.74 14.42
C TYR A 298 34.78 -8.83 14.87
N CYS A 299 36.03 -9.30 14.79
CA CYS A 299 37.20 -8.48 15.13
C CYS A 299 37.41 -7.27 14.22
N ASN A 300 36.95 -7.31 12.96
CA ASN A 300 37.11 -6.22 11.99
C ASN A 300 35.94 -5.24 11.99
N ILE A 301 34.73 -5.68 12.36
CA ILE A 301 33.53 -4.83 12.32
C ILE A 301 33.22 -4.16 13.66
N SER A 302 33.74 -4.68 14.78
CA SER A 302 33.40 -4.16 16.10
C SER A 302 33.89 -2.74 16.35
N GLU A 303 35.06 -2.35 15.84
CA GLU A 303 35.59 -0.98 15.98
C GLU A 303 34.78 0.04 15.17
N PRO A 304 34.45 -0.20 13.87
CA PRO A 304 33.49 0.64 13.15
C PRO A 304 32.12 0.73 13.80
N LEU A 305 31.62 -0.36 14.41
CA LEU A 305 30.33 -0.37 15.09
C LEU A 305 30.34 0.42 16.41
N GLU A 306 31.44 0.35 17.18
CA GLU A 306 31.62 1.18 18.38
C GLU A 306 31.53 2.68 18.04
N ILE A 307 32.16 3.11 16.95
CA ILE A 307 32.09 4.50 16.46
C ILE A 307 30.67 4.85 15.99
N LEU A 308 29.91 3.90 15.48
CA LEU A 308 28.55 4.15 14.97
C LEU A 308 27.52 4.31 16.10
N TYR A 309 27.70 3.58 17.21
CA TYR A 309 26.73 3.55 18.31
C TYR A 309 26.92 4.68 19.33
N ASN A 310 28.09 5.32 19.36
CA ASN A 310 28.44 6.41 20.27
C ASN A 310 28.51 7.75 19.54
#